data_AF-A0A2T3A7G4-F1
#
_entry.id   AF-A0A2T3A7G4-F1
#
_cell.length_a   1.000
_cell.length_b   1.000
_cell.length_c   1.000
_cell.angle_alpha   90.00
_cell.angle_beta   90.00
_cell.angle_gamma   90.00
#
_symmetry.space_group_name_H-M   'P 1'
#
loop_
_entity.id
_entity.type
_entity.pdbx_description
1 polymer ?
#
loop_
_entity_poly.entity_id
_entity_poly.type
_entity_poly.pdbx_seq_one_letter_code
_entity_poly.pdbx_strand_id
1 'polypeptide(L)'
;PRLPDPWASNIRLEVVCTIAAMWTNCLQVGISQPMFCDDDSISPFYRAPPSAGADQQAEESRVRTVQSIFKTLKPDLRPIKEQITHMHHPVVDCLPFPSLRRNVLVGTAAAVFDEDEMCEDLLDGLICWGRAGGSGVSRRDLNAATGHAPSHAGAPWDSRSWQAKPWFLRKYWALLGGEDGELVRQSEWWRSVRGEEEDIWASA
;
A
#
# COMPACT_ATOMS: atom_id res chain seq x y z
N PRO A 1 -15.89 23.41 -37.28
CA PRO A 1 -15.60 23.09 -35.86
C PRO A 1 -15.46 21.57 -35.69
N ARG A 2 -14.29 21.07 -35.28
CA ARG A 2 -14.12 19.64 -34.95
C ARG A 2 -14.87 19.35 -33.66
N LEU A 3 -15.75 18.37 -33.67
CA LEU A 3 -16.42 17.88 -32.46
C LEU A 3 -15.37 17.29 -31.51
N PRO A 4 -15.44 17.53 -30.19
CA PRO A 4 -14.64 16.79 -29.22
C PRO A 4 -14.92 15.30 -29.40
N ASP A 5 -13.89 14.50 -29.64
CA ASP A 5 -13.99 13.05 -29.70
C ASP A 5 -14.04 12.51 -28.26
N PRO A 6 -15.16 11.92 -27.82
CA PRO A 6 -15.28 11.35 -26.46
C PRO A 6 -14.32 10.17 -26.23
N TRP A 7 -13.73 9.60 -27.28
CA TRP A 7 -12.78 8.49 -27.23
C TRP A 7 -11.32 8.93 -27.31
N ALA A 8 -11.04 10.22 -27.51
CA ALA A 8 -9.68 10.77 -27.53
C ALA A 8 -9.05 10.94 -26.13
N SER A 9 -9.54 10.20 -25.13
CA SER A 9 -9.02 10.20 -23.76
C SER A 9 -8.20 8.93 -23.50
N ASN A 10 -6.98 8.89 -24.05
CA ASN A 10 -6.04 7.78 -23.82
C ASN A 10 -5.39 7.89 -22.43
N ILE A 11 -6.12 7.61 -21.35
CA ILE A 11 -5.47 7.30 -20.06
C ILE A 11 -4.73 5.98 -20.25
N ARG A 12 -3.44 6.07 -20.55
CA ARG A 12 -2.55 4.91 -20.56
C ARG A 12 -2.05 4.69 -19.14
N LEU A 13 -2.37 3.53 -18.59
CA LEU A 13 -1.78 3.05 -17.36
C LEU A 13 -0.57 2.21 -17.71
N GLU A 14 0.53 2.46 -17.02
CA GLU A 14 1.78 1.71 -17.19
C GLU A 14 2.15 1.05 -15.87
N VAL A 15 2.77 -0.13 -15.94
CA VAL A 15 3.33 -0.77 -14.77
C VAL A 15 4.54 0.04 -14.31
N VAL A 16 4.50 0.47 -13.04
CA VAL A 16 5.63 1.12 -12.37
C VAL A 16 6.46 0.03 -11.71
N CYS A 17 7.79 0.21 -11.73
CA CYS A 17 8.69 -0.65 -10.96
C CYS A 17 8.26 -0.68 -9.48
N THR A 18 7.92 -1.86 -8.95
CA THR A 18 7.41 -2.04 -7.58
C THR A 18 8.35 -1.45 -6.54
N ILE A 19 9.66 -1.68 -6.67
CA ILE A 19 10.67 -1.09 -5.77
C ILE A 19 10.63 0.44 -5.82
N ALA A 20 10.51 1.05 -7.00
CA ALA A 20 10.43 2.51 -7.14
C ALA A 20 9.13 3.08 -6.55
N ALA A 21 8.03 2.35 -6.67
CA ALA A 21 6.74 2.70 -6.07
C ALA A 21 6.80 2.63 -4.53
N MET A 22 7.33 1.54 -3.97
CA MET A 22 7.55 1.40 -2.52
C MET A 22 8.50 2.47 -2.00
N TRP A 23 9.60 2.74 -2.71
CA TRP A 23 10.53 3.82 -2.35
C TRP A 23 9.87 5.19 -2.32
N THR A 24 8.98 5.46 -3.27
CA THR A 24 8.17 6.69 -3.27
C THR A 24 7.31 6.79 -2.01
N ASN A 25 6.73 5.69 -1.55
CA ASN A 25 5.96 5.64 -0.30
C ASN A 25 6.85 5.85 0.94
N CYS A 26 8.03 5.23 0.97
CA CYS A 26 9.04 5.46 2.02
C CYS A 26 9.33 6.96 2.17
N LEU A 27 9.58 7.66 1.06
CA LEU A 27 9.82 9.11 1.07
C LEU A 27 8.61 9.92 1.54
N GLN A 28 7.37 9.48 1.28
CA GLN A 28 6.17 10.13 1.81
C GLN A 28 6.07 9.98 3.34
N VAL A 29 6.48 8.83 3.87
CA VAL A 29 6.49 8.56 5.32
C VAL A 29 7.67 9.26 6.02
N GLY A 30 8.75 9.55 5.29
CA GLY A 30 10.00 10.08 5.84
C GLY A 30 11.02 9.00 6.20
N ILE A 31 10.91 7.81 5.61
CA ILE A 31 11.85 6.70 5.76
C ILE A 31 13.05 6.97 4.86
N SER A 32 14.24 6.97 5.45
CA SER A 32 15.51 7.14 4.74
C SER A 32 16.06 5.83 4.19
N GLN A 33 17.05 5.88 3.29
CA GLN A 33 17.60 4.67 2.69
C GLN A 33 18.27 3.76 3.73
N PRO A 34 19.07 4.28 4.67
CA PRO A 34 19.61 3.46 5.75
C PRO A 34 18.51 2.77 6.55
N MET A 35 17.42 3.48 6.88
CA MET A 35 16.29 2.90 7.62
C MET A 35 15.55 1.80 6.86
N PHE A 36 15.57 1.84 5.53
CA PHE A 36 14.87 0.86 4.69
C PHE A 36 15.73 -0.39 4.44
N CYS A 37 17.05 -0.24 4.44
CA CYS A 37 17.99 -1.31 4.10
C CYS A 37 18.64 -1.99 5.33
N ASP A 38 18.35 -1.51 6.53
CA ASP A 38 18.90 -2.04 7.79
C ASP A 38 17.81 -2.88 8.48
N ASP A 39 18.02 -4.20 8.53
CA ASP A 39 17.04 -5.17 9.05
C ASP A 39 16.64 -4.90 10.51
N ASP A 40 17.53 -4.26 11.29
CA ASP A 40 17.29 -3.90 12.69
C ASP A 40 16.59 -2.53 12.86
N SER A 41 16.26 -1.84 11.76
CA SER A 41 15.59 -0.55 11.81
C SER A 41 14.19 -0.65 12.39
N ILE A 42 13.82 0.38 13.16
CA ILE A 42 12.51 0.48 13.81
C ILE A 42 11.67 1.54 13.11
N SER A 43 10.40 1.20 12.85
CA SER A 43 9.40 2.11 12.28
C SER A 43 9.39 3.49 12.95
N PRO A 44 9.33 4.60 12.17
CA PRO A 44 9.14 5.94 12.71
C PRO A 44 7.77 6.15 13.38
N PHE A 45 6.82 5.24 13.22
CA PHE A 45 5.51 5.29 13.87
C PHE A 45 5.49 4.63 15.25
N TYR A 46 6.32 3.61 15.47
CA TYR A 46 6.34 2.87 16.72
C TYR A 46 6.67 3.79 17.92
N ARG A 47 5.94 3.62 19.02
CA ARG A 47 6.24 4.29 20.30
C ARG A 47 6.21 3.25 21.41
N ALA A 48 7.34 3.05 22.07
CA ALA A 48 7.41 2.14 23.22
C ALA A 48 6.35 2.49 24.29
N PRO A 49 5.76 1.48 24.96
CA PRO A 49 4.78 1.73 26.01
C PRO A 49 5.45 2.42 27.22
N PRO A 50 4.74 3.32 27.93
CA PRO A 50 5.27 3.99 29.10
C PRO A 50 5.25 3.04 30.30
N SER A 51 6.40 2.43 30.64
CA SER A 51 6.59 1.47 31.75
C SER A 51 5.64 0.26 31.76
N ALA A 52 6.04 -0.83 32.42
CA ALA A 52 5.19 -2.01 32.53
C ALA A 52 3.96 -1.69 33.39
N GLY A 53 2.76 -1.73 32.81
CA GLY A 53 1.48 -1.47 33.51
C GLY A 53 0.72 -0.22 33.10
N ALA A 54 1.05 0.41 31.97
CA ALA A 54 0.26 1.51 31.41
C ALA A 54 -1.21 1.12 31.22
N ASP A 55 -2.12 1.98 31.66
CA ASP A 55 -3.55 1.77 31.48
C ASP A 55 -3.99 2.00 30.02
N GLN A 56 -5.21 1.54 29.69
CA GLN A 56 -5.76 1.65 28.34
C GLN A 56 -5.91 3.11 27.87
N GLN A 57 -6.10 4.04 28.81
CA GLN A 57 -6.22 5.47 28.53
C GLN A 57 -4.88 6.07 28.06
N ALA A 58 -3.76 5.65 28.66
CA ALA A 58 -2.42 6.05 28.25
C ALA A 58 -2.08 5.55 26.84
N GLU A 59 -2.46 4.30 26.52
CA GLU A 59 -2.31 3.75 25.18
C GLU A 59 -3.11 4.55 24.14
N GLU A 60 -4.39 4.81 24.39
CA GLU A 60 -5.23 5.58 23.47
C GLU A 60 -4.70 7.00 23.25
N SER A 61 -4.22 7.64 24.32
CA SER A 61 -3.65 8.99 24.25
C SER A 61 -2.36 9.02 23.42
N ARG A 62 -1.51 7.99 23.57
CA ARG A 62 -0.31 7.79 22.75
C ARG A 62 -0.66 7.60 21.28
N VAL A 63 -1.63 6.74 20.98
CA VAL A 63 -2.09 6.49 19.59
C VAL A 63 -2.62 7.77 18.96
N ARG A 64 -3.52 8.50 19.64
CA ARG A 64 -4.07 9.78 19.14
C ARG A 64 -2.97 10.81 18.89
N THR A 65 -1.97 10.88 19.77
CA THR A 65 -0.83 11.79 19.62
C THR A 65 -0.04 11.49 18.35
N VAL A 66 0.33 10.22 18.12
CA VAL A 66 1.08 9.83 16.93
C VAL A 66 0.26 10.06 15.66
N GLN A 67 -1.02 9.69 15.66
CA GLN A 67 -1.92 9.94 14.52
C GLN A 67 -2.05 11.44 14.20
N SER A 68 -2.05 12.30 15.22
CA SER A 68 -2.04 13.75 15.03
C SER A 68 -0.74 14.27 14.41
N ILE A 69 0.42 13.71 14.80
CA ILE A 69 1.73 14.04 14.20
C ILE A 69 1.73 13.73 12.71
N PHE A 70 1.17 12.58 12.32
CA PHE A 70 1.19 12.09 10.94
C PHE A 70 -0.11 12.35 10.16
N LYS A 71 -0.98 13.26 10.64
CA LYS A 71 -2.29 13.53 10.02
C LYS A 71 -2.23 14.03 8.57
N THR A 72 -1.10 14.64 8.19
CA THR A 72 -0.85 15.20 6.86
C THR A 72 -0.37 14.16 5.86
N LEU A 73 -0.04 12.94 6.31
CA LEU A 73 0.24 11.83 5.41
C LEU A 73 -0.97 11.51 4.54
N LYS A 74 -0.68 10.93 3.38
CA LYS A 74 -1.68 10.39 2.46
C LYS A 74 -2.55 9.37 3.21
N PRO A 75 -3.88 9.36 3.00
CA PRO A 75 -4.80 8.58 3.82
C PRO A 75 -4.36 7.13 4.07
N ASP A 76 -3.95 6.42 3.02
CA ASP A 76 -3.60 5.00 3.08
C ASP A 76 -2.23 4.74 3.72
N LEU A 77 -1.38 5.77 3.86
CA LEU A 77 -0.07 5.70 4.52
C LEU A 77 -0.11 6.20 5.97
N ARG A 78 -1.24 6.72 6.46
CA ARG A 78 -1.34 7.16 7.86
C ARG A 78 -1.13 5.98 8.82
N PRO A 79 -0.50 6.20 9.98
CA PRO A 79 -0.25 5.13 10.94
C PRO A 79 -1.55 4.59 11.55
N ILE A 80 -1.67 3.27 11.59
CA ILE A 80 -2.73 2.58 12.34
C ILE A 80 -2.28 2.31 13.78
N LYS A 81 -3.23 1.95 14.66
CA LYS A 81 -2.95 1.63 16.06
C LYS A 81 -1.84 0.59 16.19
N GLU A 82 -1.91 -0.46 15.39
CA GLU A 82 -1.01 -1.61 15.48
C GLU A 82 0.44 -1.23 15.15
N GLN A 83 0.67 -0.36 14.16
CA GLN A 83 2.01 0.18 13.85
C GLN A 83 2.56 1.04 15.00
N ILE A 84 1.69 1.72 15.72
CA ILE A 84 2.11 2.56 16.85
C ILE A 84 2.46 1.69 18.06
N THR A 85 1.79 0.54 18.24
CA THR A 85 1.89 -0.30 19.45
C THR A 85 2.83 -1.49 19.30
N HIS A 86 3.05 -2.01 18.10
CA HIS A 86 3.92 -3.16 17.84
C HIS A 86 5.22 -2.67 17.21
N MET A 87 6.35 -3.11 17.75
CA MET A 87 7.65 -2.84 17.16
C MET A 87 7.77 -3.62 15.85
N HIS A 88 8.22 -2.98 14.78
CA HIS A 88 8.30 -3.57 13.44
C HIS A 88 9.25 -2.78 12.54
N HIS A 89 9.67 -3.40 11.44
CA HIS A 89 10.55 -2.80 10.45
C HIS A 89 9.81 -1.75 9.59
N PRO A 90 10.45 -0.63 9.18
CA PRO A 90 9.82 0.44 8.38
C PRO A 90 9.21 -0.01 7.05
N VAL A 91 9.56 -1.19 6.52
CA VAL A 91 8.97 -1.71 5.27
C VAL A 91 7.45 -1.83 5.35
N VAL A 92 6.88 -2.20 6.50
CA VAL A 92 5.43 -2.31 6.67
C VAL A 92 4.76 -0.94 6.52
N ASP A 93 5.43 0.14 6.90
CA ASP A 93 4.90 1.51 6.82
C ASP A 93 4.74 2.01 5.38
N CYS A 94 5.48 1.45 4.43
CA CYS A 94 5.43 1.85 3.02
C CYS A 94 4.28 1.21 2.23
N LEU A 95 3.60 0.21 2.82
CA LEU A 95 2.45 -0.45 2.22
C LEU A 95 1.20 0.44 2.33
N PRO A 96 0.57 0.86 1.22
CA PRO A 96 -0.61 1.72 1.24
C PRO A 96 -1.88 0.92 1.53
N PHE A 97 -1.83 0.00 2.49
CA PHE A 97 -2.88 -0.97 2.76
C PHE A 97 -3.11 -1.07 4.27
N PRO A 98 -3.93 -0.19 4.88
CA PRO A 98 -4.19 -0.22 6.32
C PRO A 98 -4.62 -1.58 6.88
N SER A 99 -5.44 -2.35 6.15
CA SER A 99 -5.89 -3.68 6.59
C SER A 99 -4.80 -4.73 6.49
N LEU A 100 -4.02 -4.72 5.41
CA LEU A 100 -2.89 -5.64 5.26
C LEU A 100 -1.82 -5.35 6.33
N ARG A 101 -1.45 -4.08 6.54
CA ARG A 101 -0.48 -3.69 7.58
C ARG A 101 -0.89 -4.16 8.96
N ARG A 102 -2.18 -4.03 9.31
CA ARG A 102 -2.73 -4.56 10.57
C ARG A 102 -2.48 -6.05 10.69
N ASN A 103 -2.82 -6.81 9.64
CA ASN A 103 -2.77 -8.26 9.66
C ASN A 103 -1.33 -8.80 9.66
N VAL A 104 -0.41 -8.15 8.93
CA VAL A 104 1.03 -8.44 8.97
C VAL A 104 1.56 -8.29 10.39
N LEU A 105 1.31 -7.16 11.04
CA LEU A 105 1.82 -6.92 12.40
C LEU A 105 1.27 -7.90 13.43
N VAL A 106 -0.04 -8.18 13.37
CA VAL A 106 -0.66 -9.18 14.25
C VAL A 106 -0.11 -10.58 13.95
N GLY A 107 0.09 -10.90 12.68
CA GLY A 107 0.62 -12.19 12.24
C GLY A 107 2.08 -12.41 12.64
N THR A 108 2.94 -11.39 12.50
CA THR A 108 4.34 -11.42 12.94
C THR A 108 4.40 -11.66 14.45
N ALA A 109 3.61 -10.92 15.24
CA ALA A 109 3.57 -11.09 16.69
C ALA A 109 3.10 -12.50 17.12
N ALA A 110 2.30 -13.17 16.29
CA ALA A 110 1.82 -14.53 16.50
C ALA A 110 2.66 -15.60 15.77
N ALA A 111 3.74 -15.23 15.06
CA ALA A 111 4.60 -16.10 14.27
C ALA A 111 3.82 -17.03 13.30
N VAL A 112 2.81 -16.49 12.61
CA VAL A 112 1.92 -17.29 11.72
C VAL A 112 2.40 -17.36 10.26
N PHE A 113 3.42 -16.58 9.90
CA PHE A 113 4.04 -16.57 8.57
C PHE A 113 5.51 -16.14 8.68
N ASP A 114 6.27 -16.35 7.61
CA ASP A 114 7.66 -15.88 7.47
C ASP A 114 7.67 -14.45 6.92
N GLU A 115 8.13 -13.49 7.74
CA GLU A 115 8.15 -12.07 7.39
C GLU A 115 9.16 -11.76 6.28
N ASP A 116 10.31 -12.44 6.27
CA ASP A 116 11.35 -12.24 5.27
C ASP A 116 10.86 -12.75 3.91
N GLU A 117 10.26 -13.96 3.88
CA GLU A 117 9.64 -14.52 2.68
C GLU A 117 8.52 -13.62 2.16
N MET A 118 7.66 -13.09 3.05
CA MET A 118 6.61 -12.16 2.64
C MET A 118 7.18 -10.87 2.06
N CYS A 119 8.27 -10.34 2.63
CA CYS A 119 8.93 -9.13 2.15
C CYS A 119 9.44 -9.32 0.71
N GLU A 120 10.07 -10.46 0.42
CA GLU A 120 10.52 -10.83 -0.92
C GLU A 120 9.33 -11.00 -1.89
N ASP A 121 8.29 -11.72 -1.46
CA ASP A 121 7.10 -11.98 -2.25
C ASP A 121 6.31 -10.71 -2.56
N LEU A 122 6.37 -9.66 -1.73
CA LEU A 122 5.74 -8.37 -2.04
C LEU A 122 6.35 -7.73 -3.29
N LEU A 123 7.66 -7.92 -3.51
CA LEU A 123 8.38 -7.32 -4.64
C LEU A 123 7.98 -7.93 -5.98
N ASP A 124 7.77 -9.25 -6.02
CA ASP A 124 7.31 -9.95 -7.23
C ASP A 124 5.78 -10.04 -7.30
N GLY A 125 5.10 -10.17 -6.18
CA GLY A 125 3.67 -10.43 -6.09
C GLY A 125 2.79 -9.21 -6.33
N LEU A 126 3.32 -8.00 -6.14
CA LEU A 126 2.57 -6.76 -6.32
C LEU A 126 2.93 -6.02 -7.61
N ILE A 127 1.91 -5.44 -8.21
CA ILE A 127 1.98 -4.60 -9.41
C ILE A 127 1.43 -3.22 -9.02
N CYS A 128 2.25 -2.18 -9.17
CA CYS A 128 1.81 -0.81 -9.07
C CYS A 128 1.49 -0.24 -10.46
N TRP A 129 0.27 0.24 -10.64
CA TRP A 129 -0.20 0.93 -11.82
C TRP A 129 0.05 2.44 -11.67
N GLY A 130 0.79 3.00 -12.63
CA GLY A 130 1.10 4.42 -12.76
C GLY A 130 0.41 5.05 -13.96
N ARG A 131 0.35 6.38 -14.01
CA ARG A 131 -0.05 7.09 -15.24
C ARG A 131 1.13 7.19 -16.20
N ALA A 132 0.94 6.80 -17.46
CA ALA A 132 1.94 6.96 -18.51
C ALA A 132 2.38 8.43 -18.63
N GLY A 133 3.69 8.66 -18.72
CA GLY A 133 4.31 9.99 -18.75
C GLY A 133 4.72 10.56 -17.38
N GLY A 134 4.48 9.84 -16.28
CA GLY A 134 4.96 10.20 -14.93
C GLY A 134 6.46 10.00 -14.71
N SER A 135 7.13 9.27 -15.60
CA SER A 135 8.57 9.16 -15.68
C SER A 135 9.18 10.42 -16.32
N GLY A 136 9.18 11.54 -15.58
CA GLY A 136 10.15 12.62 -15.80
C GLY A 136 9.87 13.69 -16.87
N VAL A 137 8.67 13.81 -17.47
CA VAL A 137 8.38 14.91 -18.41
C VAL A 137 7.21 15.80 -17.95
N SER A 138 7.56 17.02 -17.56
CA SER A 138 6.76 18.26 -17.43
C SER A 138 5.37 18.18 -16.77
N ARG A 139 5.31 18.66 -15.51
CA ARG A 139 4.11 18.82 -14.64
C ARG A 139 3.04 19.82 -15.14
N ARG A 140 3.05 20.31 -16.39
CA ARG A 140 2.23 21.49 -16.76
C ARG A 140 0.89 21.28 -17.42
N ASP A 141 0.58 20.17 -18.09
CA ASP A 141 -0.58 20.17 -19.01
C ASP A 141 -1.53 18.95 -18.91
N LEU A 142 -1.92 18.47 -17.72
CA LEU A 142 -2.74 17.23 -17.63
C LEU A 142 -3.94 17.27 -16.68
N ASN A 143 -4.36 18.45 -16.22
CA ASN A 143 -5.52 18.60 -15.33
C ASN A 143 -6.89 18.61 -16.03
N ALA A 144 -6.99 18.19 -17.30
CA ALA A 144 -8.22 18.33 -18.08
C ALA A 144 -8.48 17.12 -19.02
N ALA A 145 -8.82 15.95 -18.48
CA ALA A 145 -9.55 14.91 -19.22
C ALA A 145 -10.15 13.86 -18.24
N THR A 146 -11.40 13.48 -18.49
CA THR A 146 -12.41 12.92 -17.58
C THR A 146 -12.39 11.39 -17.35
N GLY A 147 -12.84 10.93 -16.17
CA GLY A 147 -14.07 10.11 -16.09
C GLY A 147 -14.02 8.64 -15.62
N HIS A 148 -13.02 7.84 -15.98
CA HIS A 148 -13.14 6.36 -15.86
C HIS A 148 -12.02 5.64 -15.12
N ALA A 149 -10.87 6.28 -14.90
CA ALA A 149 -9.96 5.89 -13.83
C ALA A 149 -10.29 6.78 -12.63
N PRO A 150 -10.32 6.27 -11.38
CA PRO A 150 -10.43 7.16 -10.23
C PRO A 150 -9.34 8.22 -10.37
N SER A 151 -9.67 9.49 -10.13
CA SER A 151 -8.77 10.66 -10.31
C SER A 151 -7.45 10.58 -9.52
N HIS A 152 -7.24 9.51 -8.77
CA HIS A 152 -6.10 9.22 -7.92
C HIS A 152 -5.34 7.92 -8.29
N ALA A 153 -5.85 7.12 -9.24
CA ALA A 153 -5.13 5.95 -9.76
C ALA A 153 -3.84 6.41 -10.46
N GLY A 154 -2.72 5.80 -10.08
CA GLY A 154 -1.40 6.16 -10.60
C GLY A 154 -0.42 6.70 -9.55
N ALA A 155 -0.85 6.82 -8.30
CA ALA A 155 0.01 7.25 -7.19
C ALA A 155 0.36 6.05 -6.29
N PRO A 156 1.65 5.77 -6.05
CA PRO A 156 2.08 4.64 -5.22
C PRO A 156 1.50 4.63 -3.80
N TRP A 157 1.14 5.80 -3.25
CA TRP A 157 0.58 5.93 -1.90
C TRP A 157 -0.94 5.77 -1.83
N ASP A 158 -1.58 5.40 -2.95
CA ASP A 158 -3.01 5.10 -3.04
C ASP A 158 -3.19 3.60 -3.26
N SER A 159 -3.88 2.92 -2.34
CA SER A 159 -4.19 1.49 -2.38
C SER A 159 -4.77 1.04 -3.73
N ARG A 160 -5.58 1.88 -4.37
CA ARG A 160 -6.25 1.58 -5.65
C ARG A 160 -5.27 1.51 -6.82
N SER A 161 -4.07 2.05 -6.67
CA SER A 161 -3.02 1.94 -7.69
C SER A 161 -2.36 0.57 -7.72
N TRP A 162 -2.73 -0.36 -6.83
CA TRP A 162 -2.03 -1.63 -6.70
C TRP A 162 -2.91 -2.83 -7.02
N GLN A 163 -2.27 -3.86 -7.53
CA GLN A 163 -2.84 -5.17 -7.82
C GLN A 163 -1.88 -6.25 -7.33
N ALA A 164 -2.40 -7.28 -6.69
CA ALA A 164 -1.66 -8.51 -6.42
C ALA A 164 -1.85 -9.52 -7.54
N LYS A 165 -0.78 -10.27 -7.84
CA LYS A 165 -0.81 -11.41 -8.75
C LYS A 165 -1.64 -12.56 -8.12
N PRO A 166 -2.29 -13.42 -8.94
CA PRO A 166 -3.10 -14.52 -8.44
C PRO A 166 -2.40 -15.44 -7.43
N TRP A 167 -1.12 -15.77 -7.66
CA TRP A 167 -0.37 -16.64 -6.74
C TRP A 167 -0.17 -15.99 -5.36
N PHE A 168 0.04 -14.68 -5.31
CA PHE A 168 0.22 -13.93 -4.08
C PHE A 168 -1.09 -13.88 -3.29
N LEU A 169 -2.20 -13.66 -3.99
CA LEU A 169 -3.54 -13.71 -3.39
C LEU A 169 -3.83 -15.07 -2.75
N ARG A 170 -3.48 -16.17 -3.42
CA ARG A 170 -3.65 -17.53 -2.88
C ARG A 170 -2.78 -17.77 -1.65
N LYS A 171 -1.49 -17.42 -1.72
CA LYS A 171 -0.51 -17.68 -0.65
C LYS A 171 -0.85 -16.92 0.63
N TYR A 172 -1.22 -15.65 0.50
CA TYR A 172 -1.44 -14.75 1.64
C TYR A 172 -2.92 -14.44 1.92
N TRP A 173 -3.85 -15.25 1.40
CA TRP A 173 -5.29 -15.01 1.45
C TRP A 173 -5.81 -14.57 2.83
N ALA A 174 -5.40 -15.29 3.88
CA ALA A 174 -5.80 -14.99 5.25
C ALA A 174 -5.25 -13.63 5.74
N LEU A 175 -3.98 -13.33 5.47
CA LEU A 175 -3.37 -12.03 5.81
C LEU A 175 -3.97 -10.88 5.02
N LEU A 176 -4.43 -11.15 3.80
CA LEU A 176 -5.06 -10.16 2.95
C LEU A 176 -6.49 -9.80 3.40
N GLY A 177 -7.06 -10.51 4.38
CA GLY A 177 -8.42 -10.26 4.87
C GLY A 177 -9.51 -10.98 4.07
N GLY A 178 -9.14 -11.99 3.27
CA GLY A 178 -10.08 -12.74 2.44
C GLY A 178 -10.80 -11.87 1.41
N GLU A 179 -12.06 -12.20 1.14
CA GLU A 179 -12.91 -11.49 0.17
C GLU A 179 -13.09 -9.99 0.52
N ASP A 180 -13.08 -9.67 1.80
CA ASP A 180 -13.18 -8.28 2.28
C ASP A 180 -11.83 -7.55 2.33
N GLY A 181 -10.77 -8.19 1.88
CA GLY A 181 -9.43 -7.62 1.79
C GLY A 181 -9.37 -6.44 0.84
N GLU A 182 -8.72 -5.35 1.27
CA GLU A 182 -8.59 -4.17 0.40
C GLU A 182 -7.86 -4.49 -0.90
N LEU A 183 -6.70 -5.16 -0.80
CA LEU A 183 -5.87 -5.53 -1.95
C LEU A 183 -6.53 -6.63 -2.78
N VAL A 184 -7.33 -7.50 -2.16
CA VAL A 184 -8.12 -8.54 -2.87
C VAL A 184 -9.15 -7.87 -3.77
N ARG A 185 -10.02 -7.02 -3.21
CA ARG A 185 -11.03 -6.29 -3.99
C ARG A 185 -10.42 -5.38 -5.06
N GLN A 186 -9.31 -4.71 -4.75
CA GLN A 186 -8.61 -3.91 -5.78
C GLN A 186 -8.07 -4.78 -6.90
N SER A 187 -7.52 -5.96 -6.59
CA SER A 187 -6.99 -6.89 -7.59
C SER A 187 -8.08 -7.48 -8.48
N GLU A 188 -9.26 -7.75 -7.92
CA GLU A 188 -10.45 -8.15 -8.67
C GLU A 188 -10.93 -7.04 -9.61
N TRP A 189 -11.00 -5.81 -9.12
CA TRP A 189 -11.36 -4.65 -9.94
C TRP A 189 -10.40 -4.48 -11.12
N TRP A 190 -9.09 -4.54 -10.90
CA TRP A 190 -8.08 -4.43 -11.96
C TRP A 190 -8.21 -5.52 -13.03
N ARG A 191 -8.49 -6.76 -12.61
CA ARG A 191 -8.77 -7.88 -13.54
C ARG A 191 -10.05 -7.65 -14.33
N SER A 192 -11.13 -7.25 -13.65
CA SER A 192 -12.44 -6.98 -14.26
C SER A 192 -12.35 -5.88 -15.32
N VAL A 193 -11.63 -4.79 -15.06
CA VAL A 193 -11.41 -3.69 -16.02
C VAL A 193 -10.69 -4.15 -17.29
N ARG A 194 -9.89 -5.22 -17.22
CA ARG A 194 -9.19 -5.82 -18.38
C ARG A 194 -9.93 -7.00 -19.01
N GLY A 195 -11.10 -7.38 -18.48
CA GLY A 195 -11.83 -8.56 -18.94
C GLY A 195 -11.16 -9.89 -18.58
N GLU A 196 -10.29 -9.90 -17.57
CA GLU A 196 -9.60 -11.09 -17.06
C GLU A 196 -10.50 -11.79 -16.02
N GLU A 197 -11.54 -12.52 -16.46
CA GLU A 197 -12.29 -13.44 -15.60
C GLU A 197 -11.53 -14.76 -15.40
N GLU A 198 -10.37 -14.67 -14.75
CA GLU A 198 -9.58 -15.86 -14.41
C GLU A 198 -10.00 -16.38 -13.03
N ASP A 199 -10.45 -17.64 -12.97
CA ASP A 199 -10.67 -18.34 -11.70
C ASP A 199 -9.30 -18.56 -11.04
N ILE A 200 -9.00 -17.73 -10.04
CA ILE A 200 -7.73 -17.77 -9.31
C ILE A 200 -7.55 -19.06 -8.53
N TRP A 201 -8.59 -19.89 -8.40
CA TRP A 201 -8.56 -21.18 -7.72
C TRP A 201 -8.45 -22.37 -8.68
N ALA A 202 -8.59 -22.16 -10.00
CA ALA A 202 -8.60 -23.24 -10.99
C ALA A 202 -7.22 -23.85 -11.29
N SER A 203 -6.13 -23.26 -10.80
CA SER A 203 -4.75 -23.70 -11.06
C SER A 203 -3.99 -24.13 -9.78
N ALA A 204 -4.70 -24.69 -8.80
CA ALA A 204 -4.11 -25.27 -7.59
C ALA A 204 -3.67 -26.73 -7.79
#